data_AF-A0A061NVH1-F1
#
_entry.id   AF-A0A061NVH1-F1
#
_cell.length_a   1.000
_cell.length_b   1.000
_cell.length_c   1.000
_cell.angle_alpha   90.00
_cell.angle_beta   90.00
_cell.angle_gamma   90.00
#
_symmetry.space_group_name_H-M   'P 1'
#
loop_
_entity.id
_entity.type
_entity.pdbx_description
1 polymer ?
#
loop_
_entity_poly.entity_id
_entity_poly.type
_entity_poly.pdbx_seq_one_letter_code
_entity_poly.pdbx_strand_id
1 'polypeptide(L)' 'MIYKSEGGNFTKRVVRIQTYDDRLINAWCFKSQAYRRFLRKNILAIEPVNTYG' A
#
# COMPACT_ATOMS: atom_id res chain seq x y z
N MET A 1 -1.50 -1.79 -5.67
CA MET A 1 -2.25 -2.21 -4.47
C MET A 1 -3.63 -1.53 -4.43
N ILE A 2 -4.70 -2.29 -4.18
CA ILE A 2 -6.03 -1.76 -3.90
C ILE A 2 -6.22 -1.77 -2.37
N TYR A 3 -6.53 -0.59 -1.81
CA TYR A 3 -6.65 -0.38 -0.37
C TYR A 3 -8.01 0.22 -0.01
N LYS A 4 -8.71 -0.39 0.95
CA LYS A 4 -9.97 0.12 1.50
C LYS A 4 -9.71 0.82 2.83
N SER A 5 -9.98 2.12 2.92
CA SER A 5 -9.89 2.83 4.20
C SER A 5 -10.98 2.38 5.16
N GLU A 6 -10.82 2.68 6.45
CA GLU A 6 -11.84 2.35 7.47
C GLU A 6 -13.18 3.05 7.19
N GLY A 7 -13.16 4.24 6.59
CA GLY A 7 -14.36 4.93 6.11
C GLY A 7 -14.97 4.35 4.82
N GLY A 8 -14.49 3.19 4.34
CA GLY A 8 -15.06 2.48 3.19
C GLY A 8 -14.54 2.92 1.82
N ASN A 9 -13.68 3.93 1.74
CA ASN A 9 -13.17 4.45 0.47
C ASN A 9 -12.10 3.53 -0.14
N PHE A 10 -12.25 3.20 -1.42
CA PHE A 10 -11.28 2.41 -2.16
C PHE A 10 -10.26 3.30 -2.85
N THR A 11 -8.97 2.95 -2.73
CA THR A 11 -7.89 3.70 -3.37
C THR A 11 -6.89 2.76 -4.02
N LYS A 12 -6.49 3.09 -5.26
CA LYS A 12 -5.32 2.48 -5.90
C LYS A 12 -4.05 3.18 -5.39
N ARG A 13 -3.10 2.39 -4.89
CA ARG A 13 -1.82 2.84 -4.32
C ARG A 13 -0.67 2.16 -5.06
N VAL A 14 0.30 2.99 -5.47
CA VAL A 14 1.62 2.56 -5.92
C VAL A 14 2.56 2.80 -4.75
N VAL A 15 3.21 1.74 -4.28
CA VAL A 15 4.04 1.77 -3.08
C VAL A 15 5.28 0.90 -3.29
N ARG A 16 6.39 1.27 -2.62
CA ARG A 16 7.56 0.40 -2.46
C ARG A 16 7.56 -0.14 -1.03
N ILE A 17 7.32 -1.43 -0.89
CA ILE A 17 7.28 -2.12 0.41
C ILE A 17 8.70 -2.14 0.99
N GLN A 18 8.84 -1.78 2.27
CA GLN A 18 10.11 -1.86 3.00
C GLN A 18 10.10 -3.02 3.99
N THR A 19 9.10 -3.06 4.86
CA THR A 19 8.91 -4.12 5.84
C THR A 19 7.43 -4.48 5.94
N TYR A 20 7.14 -5.71 6.34
CA TYR A 20 5.79 -6.18 6.57
C TYR A 20 5.77 -7.18 7.73
N ASP A 21 4.63 -7.22 8.41
CA ASP A 21 4.31 -8.23 9.40
C ASP A 21 2.87 -8.72 9.18
N ASP A 22 2.32 -9.47 10.14
CA ASP A 22 0.96 -10.03 10.04
C ASP A 22 -0.14 -8.97 10.06
N ARG A 23 0.14 -7.77 10.57
CA ARG A 23 -0.82 -6.68 10.78
C ARG A 23 -0.61 -5.51 9.83
N LEU A 24 0.63 -5.15 9.53
CA LEU A 24 1.01 -3.89 8.90
C LEU A 24 2.00 -4.08 7.76
N ILE A 25 1.91 -3.21 6.77
CA ILE A 25 2.92 -3.01 5.73
C ILE A 25 3.45 -1.58 5.86
N ASN A 26 4.76 -1.44 6.06
CA ASN A 26 5.45 -0.17 5.98
C ASN A 26 5.97 0.02 4.55
N ALA A 27 5.57 1.11 3.90
CA ALA A 27 5.92 1.35 2.52
C ALA A 27 6.09 2.83 2.21
N TRP A 28 6.98 3.14 1.26
CA TRP A 28 7.03 4.44 0.62
C TRP A 28 5.85 4.57 -0.35
N CYS A 29 5.01 5.58 -0.16
CA CYS A 29 3.85 5.84 -1.02
C CYS A 29 4.21 6.90 -2.07
N PHE A 30 4.25 6.50 -3.34
CA PHE A 30 4.63 7.40 -4.44
C PHE A 30 3.65 8.56 -4.64
N LYS A 31 2.35 8.33 -4.38
CA LYS A 31 1.31 9.38 -4.49
C LYS A 31 1.49 10.50 -3.47
N SER A 32 1.93 10.18 -2.25
CA SER A 32 2.07 11.16 -1.17
C SER A 32 3.50 11.55 -0.88
N GLN A 33 4.49 11.00 -1.60
CA GLN A 33 5.92 11.25 -1.40
C GLN A 33 6.33 11.11 0.09
N ALA A 34 5.83 10.07 0.75
CA ALA A 34 6.04 9.88 2.18
C ALA A 34 5.92 8.40 2.59
N TYR A 35 6.54 8.06 3.72
CA TYR A 35 6.36 6.76 4.38
C TYR A 35 4.97 6.65 5.00
N ARG A 36 4.29 5.55 4.71
CA ARG A 36 2.97 5.24 5.25
C ARG A 36 2.90 3.80 5.72
N ARG A 37 2.05 3.58 6.72
CA ARG A 37 1.69 2.24 7.20
C ARG A 37 0.31 1.88 6.66
N PHE A 38 0.18 0.66 6.16
CA PHE A 38 -1.07 0.12 5.64
C PHE A 38 -1.46 -1.09 6.45
N LEU A 39 -2.71 -1.15 6.90
CA LEU A 39 -3.24 -2.33 7.58
C LEU A 39 -3.41 -3.47 6.58
N ARG A 40 -2.83 -4.64 6.85
CA ARG A 40 -2.89 -5.80 5.96
C ARG A 40 -4.33 -6.22 5.67
N LYS A 41 -5.20 -6.21 6.70
CA LYS A 41 -6.63 -6.51 6.59
C LYS A 41 -7.40 -5.58 5.62
N ASN A 42 -6.84 -4.42 5.30
CA ASN A 42 -7.45 -3.42 4.43
C ASN A 42 -6.90 -3.47 2.99
N ILE A 43 -5.98 -4.39 2.71
CA ILE A 43 -5.43 -4.63 1.38
C ILE A 43 -6.27 -5.70 0.69
N LEU A 44 -6.93 -5.32 -0.40
CA LEU A 44 -7.84 -6.21 -1.12
C LEU A 44 -7.15 -6.92 -2.29
N ALA A 45 -6.14 -6.28 -2.88
CA ALA A 45 -5.36 -6.85 -3.97
C ALA A 45 -3.98 -6.18 -4.04
N ILE A 46 -2.98 -6.95 -4.44
CA ILE A 46 -1.62 -6.46 -4.74
C ILE A 46 -1.26 -6.97 -6.14
N GLU A 47 -0.71 -6.07 -6.94
CA GLU A 47 -0.05 -6.39 -8.20
C GLU A 47 1.39 -5.83 -8.10
N PRO A 48 2.42 -6.60 -8.47
CA PRO A 48 3.75 -6.04 -8.63
C PRO A 48 3.74 -5.05 -9.80
N VAL A 49 4.46 -3.94 -9.64
CA VAL A 49 4.59 -2.93 -10.70
C VAL A 49 6.04 -2.95 -11.17
N ASN A 50 6.25 -3.25 -12.45
CA ASN A 50 7.54 -3.07 -13.08
C ASN A 50 7.72 -1.59 -13.40
N THR A 51 8.48 -0.87 -12.59
CA THR A 51 9.11 0.37 -13.05
C THR A 51 10.33 -0.04 -13.87
N TYR A 52 10.18 -0.21 -15.19
CA TYR A 52 11.33 -0.12 -16.07
C TYR A 52 11.89 1.30 -15.90
N GLY A 53 13.08 1.40 -15.33
CA GLY A 53 13.87 2.62 -15.30
C GLY A 53 14.46 2.91 -16.66
#